data_AF-A0A1H2DBX8-F1
#
_entry.id   AF-A0A1H2DBX8-F1
#
_cell.length_a   1.000
_cell.length_b   1.000
_cell.length_c   1.000
_cell.angle_alpha   90.00
_cell.angle_beta   90.00
_cell.angle_gamma   90.00
#
_symmetry.space_group_name_H-M   'P 1'
#
loop_
_entity.id
_entity.type
_entity.pdbx_description
1 polymer ?
#
loop_
_entity_poly.entity_id
_entity_poly.type
_entity_poly.pdbx_seq_one_letter_code
_entity_poly.pdbx_strand_id
1 'polypeptide(L)' 'MTMAESQEWLTDAAGALGVPPLSAEQIEVLLDVVRVVAHGVARPAGPLAAYLAGVAVGRGANPATVPAVLAALVTGDEL' A
#
# COMPACT_ATOMS: atom_id res chain seq x y z
N MET A 1 11.35 6.65 14.90
CA MET A 1 11.62 5.60 13.91
C MET A 1 12.08 6.27 12.62
N THR A 2 13.34 6.07 12.26
CA THR A 2 13.94 6.54 11.01
C THR A 2 13.43 5.68 9.85
N MET A 3 13.68 6.13 8.62
CA MET A 3 13.36 5.35 7.43
C MET A 3 14.11 3.99 7.41
N ALA A 4 15.33 3.95 7.95
CA ALA A 4 16.11 2.72 8.06
C ALA A 4 15.51 1.75 9.09
N GLU A 5 15.15 2.24 10.27
CA GLU A 5 14.51 1.42 11.32
C GLU A 5 13.17 0.83 10.84
N SER A 6 12.38 1.59 10.06
CA SER A 6 11.13 1.08 9.47
C SER A 6 11.36 -0.03 8.44
N GLN A 7 12.43 0.05 7.63
CA GLN A 7 12.75 -0.95 6.63
C GLN A 7 13.24 -2.27 7.25
N GLU A 8 14.06 -2.17 8.30
CA GLU A 8 14.50 -3.32 9.08
C GLU A 8 13.30 -4.03 9.71
N TRP A 9 12.41 -3.28 10.37
CA TRP A 9 11.19 -3.84 10.94
C TRP A 9 10.28 -4.49 9.88
N LEU A 10 10.13 -3.88 8.70
CA LEU A 10 9.35 -4.46 7.60
C LEU A 10 9.95 -5.78 7.08
N THR A 11 11.28 -5.89 7.07
CA THR A 11 11.98 -7.11 6.67
C THR A 11 11.71 -8.24 7.66
N ASP A 12 11.81 -7.96 8.96
CA ASP A 12 11.50 -8.93 10.02
C ASP A 12 10.02 -9.34 10.00
N ALA A 13 9.11 -8.38 9.81
CA ALA A 13 7.69 -8.63 9.71
C ALA A 13 7.35 -9.53 8.50
N ALA A 14 7.97 -9.29 7.33
CA ALA A 14 7.81 -10.13 6.16
C ALA A 14 8.28 -11.57 6.43
N GLY A 15 9.43 -11.73 7.08
CA GLY A 15 9.96 -13.02 7.51
C GLY A 15 9.03 -13.76 8.46
N ALA A 16 8.49 -13.08 9.48
CA ALA A 16 7.55 -13.66 10.44
C ALA A 16 6.22 -14.10 9.80
N LEU A 17 5.79 -13.41 8.73
CA LEU A 17 4.57 -13.71 7.98
C LEU A 17 4.78 -14.72 6.85
N GLY A 18 6.02 -15.11 6.56
CA GLY A 18 6.34 -16.03 5.47
C GLY A 18 6.09 -15.44 4.08
N VAL A 19 6.19 -14.11 3.93
CA VAL A 19 6.02 -13.40 2.66
C VAL A 19 7.32 -12.73 2.22
N PRO A 20 7.51 -12.47 0.92
CA PRO A 20 8.67 -11.71 0.46
C PRO A 20 8.68 -10.28 1.03
N PRO A 21 9.85 -9.72 1.37
CA PRO A 21 9.96 -8.32 1.77
C PRO A 21 9.54 -7.40 0.62
N LEU A 22 9.02 -6.23 0.96
CA LEU A 22 8.66 -5.21 -0.01
C LEU A 22 9.92 -4.57 -0.60
N SER A 23 9.91 -4.31 -1.91
CA SER A 23 10.91 -3.48 -2.56
C SER A 23 10.72 -2.01 -2.20
N ALA A 24 11.77 -1.19 -2.38
CA ALA A 24 11.69 0.25 -2.16
C ALA A 24 10.59 0.91 -3.01
N GLU A 25 10.46 0.49 -4.26
CA GLU A 25 9.42 0.97 -5.19
C GLU A 25 8.01 0.59 -4.69
N GLN A 26 7.82 -0.64 -4.21
CA GLN A 26 6.54 -1.07 -3.64
C GLN A 26 6.15 -0.26 -2.40
N ILE A 27 7.14 0.05 -1.54
CA ILE A 27 6.93 0.89 -0.36
C ILE A 27 6.52 2.30 -0.78
N GLU A 28 7.24 2.91 -1.71
CA GLU A 28 6.96 4.26 -2.21
C GLU A 28 5.54 4.36 -2.78
N VAL A 29 5.19 3.46 -3.70
CA VAL A 29 3.87 3.43 -4.34
C VAL A 29 2.75 3.20 -3.30
N LEU A 30 2.95 2.29 -2.36
CA LEU A 30 1.94 2.00 -1.32
C LEU A 30 1.75 3.21 -0.38
N LEU A 31 2.83 3.88 0.01
CA LEU A 31 2.75 5.06 0.88
C LEU A 31 2.14 6.26 0.16
N ASP A 32 2.36 6.39 -1.14
CA ASP A 32 1.72 7.44 -1.94
C ASP A 32 0.21 7.24 -2.07
N VAL A 33 -0.25 6.02 -2.39
CA VAL A 33 -1.70 5.76 -2.45
C VAL A 33 -2.37 5.90 -1.08
N VAL A 34 -1.71 5.48 0.00
CA VAL A 34 -2.19 5.71 1.37
C VAL A 34 -2.32 7.19 1.67
N ARG A 35 -1.35 8.01 1.23
CA ARG A 35 -1.39 9.47 1.34
C ARG A 35 -2.60 10.02 0.57
N VAL A 36 -2.78 9.67 -0.70
CA VAL A 36 -3.90 10.16 -1.52
C VAL A 36 -5.24 9.85 -0.87
N VAL A 37 -5.46 8.60 -0.48
CA VAL A 37 -6.71 8.15 0.14
C VAL A 37 -6.95 8.83 1.49
N ALA A 38 -5.92 8.95 2.32
CA ALA A 38 -6.05 9.59 3.63
C ALA A 38 -6.44 11.08 3.55
N HIS A 39 -5.97 11.78 2.52
CA HIS A 39 -6.28 13.20 2.30
C HIS A 39 -7.62 13.40 1.60
N GLY A 40 -7.96 12.58 0.61
CA GLY A 40 -9.17 12.79 -0.20
C GLY A 40 -10.42 12.11 0.33
N VAL A 41 -10.31 11.08 1.17
CA VAL A 41 -11.48 10.40 1.78
C VAL A 41 -11.57 10.72 3.26
N ALA A 42 -10.68 10.15 4.07
CA ALA A 42 -10.54 10.41 5.50
C ALA A 42 -9.26 9.75 6.02
N ARG A 43 -8.66 10.26 7.09
CA ARG A 43 -7.43 9.68 7.68
C ARG A 43 -7.50 8.15 7.91
N PRO A 44 -8.60 7.57 8.45
CA PRO A 44 -8.71 6.12 8.61
C PRO A 44 -8.75 5.34 7.30
N ALA A 45 -9.10 5.96 6.17
CA ALA A 45 -9.22 5.27 4.89
C ALA A 45 -7.87 4.83 4.32
N GLY A 46 -6.76 5.53 4.64
CA GLY A 46 -5.41 5.15 4.22
C GLY A 46 -5.02 3.71 4.59
N PRO A 47 -4.98 3.33 5.89
CA PRO A 47 -4.67 1.97 6.28
C PRO A 47 -5.70 0.93 5.81
N LEU A 48 -6.99 1.30 5.70
CA LEU A 48 -8.03 0.41 5.18
C LEU A 48 -7.82 0.10 3.68
N ALA A 49 -7.41 1.10 2.89
CA ALA A 49 -7.07 0.93 1.49
C ALA A 49 -5.82 0.06 1.31
N ALA A 50 -4.78 0.25 2.15
CA ALA A 50 -3.59 -0.61 2.12
C ALA A 50 -3.92 -2.08 2.42
N TYR A 51 -4.81 -2.33 3.39
CA TYR A 51 -5.29 -3.68 3.68
C TYR A 51 -6.01 -4.30 2.47
N LEU A 52 -6.94 -3.57 1.85
CA LEU A 52 -7.65 -4.04 0.66
C LEU A 52 -6.71 -4.27 -0.53
N ALA A 53 -5.70 -3.41 -0.71
CA ALA A 53 -4.68 -3.58 -1.74
C ALA A 53 -3.93 -4.90 -1.56
N GLY A 54 -3.49 -5.19 -0.32
CA GLY A 54 -2.83 -6.45 0.02
C GLY A 54 -3.73 -7.66 -0.23
N VAL A 55 -5.01 -7.59 0.16
CA VAL A 55 -6.00 -8.66 -0.08
C VAL A 55 -6.23 -8.89 -1.58
N ALA A 56 -6.32 -7.84 -2.39
CA ALA A 56 -6.52 -7.95 -3.83
C ALA A 56 -5.30 -8.60 -4.52
N VAL A 57 -4.09 -8.14 -4.19
CA VAL A 57 -2.84 -8.71 -4.70
C VAL A 57 -2.70 -10.18 -4.29
N GLY A 58 -3.00 -10.52 -3.04
CA GLY A 58 -3.01 -11.91 -2.55
C GLY A 58 -4.02 -12.82 -3.26
N ARG A 59 -5.03 -12.23 -3.93
CA ARG A 59 -6.02 -12.94 -4.77
C ARG A 59 -5.67 -12.95 -6.25
N GLY A 60 -4.48 -12.47 -6.63
CA GLY A 60 -3.97 -12.50 -8.01
C GLY A 60 -4.17 -11.20 -8.80
N ALA A 61 -4.61 -10.11 -8.16
CA ALA A 61 -4.61 -8.80 -8.82
C ALA A 61 -3.18 -8.32 -9.11
N ASN A 62 -2.99 -7.57 -10.19
CA ASN A 62 -1.68 -7.02 -10.56
C ASN A 62 -1.27 -5.90 -9.57
N PRO A 63 -0.18 -6.06 -8.80
CA PRO A 63 0.29 -5.06 -7.83
C PRO A 63 0.56 -3.68 -8.44
N ALA A 64 0.95 -3.63 -9.72
CA ALA A 64 1.22 -2.37 -10.41
C ALA A 64 -0.05 -1.55 -10.70
N THR A 65 -1.22 -2.18 -10.72
CA THR A 65 -2.50 -1.54 -11.09
C THR A 65 -3.38 -1.19 -9.90
N VAL A 66 -3.29 -1.98 -8.82
CA VAL A 66 -4.12 -1.81 -7.61
C VAL A 66 -4.02 -0.40 -7.00
N PRO A 67 -2.82 0.23 -6.87
CA PRO A 67 -2.70 1.59 -6.36
C PRO A 67 -3.43 2.63 -7.22
N ALA A 68 -3.34 2.50 -8.55
CA ALA A 68 -4.01 3.42 -9.48
C ALA A 68 -5.54 3.32 -9.36
N VAL A 69 -6.07 2.11 -9.23
CA VAL A 69 -7.52 1.88 -9.01
C VAL A 69 -7.99 2.59 -7.74
N LEU A 70 -7.24 2.47 -6.64
CA LEU A 70 -7.59 3.13 -5.37
C LEU A 70 -7.49 4.64 -5.46
N ALA A 71 -6.50 5.19 -6.17
CA ALA A 71 -6.34 6.63 -6.37
C ALA A 71 -7.49 7.24 -7.18
N ALA A 72 -7.93 6.58 -8.26
CA ALA A 72 -9.02 7.05 -9.12
C ALA A 72 -10.36 7.19 -8.38
N LEU A 73 -10.63 6.32 -7.40
CA LEU A 73 -11.82 6.41 -6.54
C LEU A 73 -11.85 7.68 -5.67
N VAL A 74 -10.70 8.33 -5.48
CA VAL A 74 -10.58 9.58 -4.71
C VAL A 74 -10.76 10.80 -5.62
N THR A 75 -10.20 10.76 -6.84
CA THR A 75 -10.23 11.87 -7.79
C THR A 75 -11.52 11.93 -8.60
N GLY A 76 -12.28 10.83 -8.67
CA GLY A 76 -13.45 10.72 -9.53
C GLY A 76 -13.10 10.46 -10.99
N ASP A 77 -11.86 10.02 -11.27
CA ASP A 77 -11.42 9.65 -12.62
C ASP A 77 -12.05 8.29 -13.03
N GLU A 78 -12.43 8.15 -14.31
CA GLU A 78 -12.82 6.84 -14.86
C GLU A 78 -11.58 5.94 -14.96
N LEU A 79 -11.71 4.69 -14.49
CA LEU A 79 -10.65 3.67 -14.40
C LEU A 79 -10.10 3.21 -15.75
#